data_AF-A0A0R0M8L9-F1
#
_entry.id   AF-A0A0R0M8L9-F1
#
_cell.length_a   1.000
_cell.length_b   1.000
_cell.length_c   1.000
_cell.angle_alpha   90.00
_cell.angle_beta   90.00
_cell.angle_gamma   90.00
#
_symmetry.space_group_name_H-M   'P 1'
#
loop_
_entity.id
_entity.type
_entity.pdbx_description
1 polymer ?
#
loop_
_entity_poly.entity_id
_entity_poly.type
_entity_poly.pdbx_seq_one_letter_code
_entity_poly.pdbx_strand_id
1 'polypeptide(L)'
;MRVFLSSTKPGHRLADLLSSNPDSYWHTNDSLPHFFHVEFPVLTYIQKLTIDLSYDSDDSYTPEHISIFVDQKHQQSRKLFEPEGTTVFEVKKSLFTLDLVIRANHQEGRDSHVRGIKLYGQDNKVIPLEASSYEK
;
A
#
# COMPACT_ATOMS: atom_id res chain seq x y z
N MET A 1 11.89 -7.26 9.72
CA MET A 1 11.20 -6.63 8.57
C MET A 1 11.00 -5.18 8.92
N ARG A 2 11.03 -4.28 7.94
CA ARG A 2 10.78 -2.85 8.18
C ARG A 2 9.75 -2.36 7.18
N VAL A 3 8.87 -1.47 7.64
CA VAL A 3 7.81 -0.88 6.83
C VAL A 3 7.96 0.63 6.87
N PHE A 4 7.89 1.26 5.70
CA PHE A 4 8.02 2.70 5.54
C PHE A 4 6.86 3.22 4.70
N LEU A 5 6.31 4.36 5.13
CA LEU A 5 5.33 5.13 4.38
C LEU A 5 6.01 6.41 3.90
N SER A 6 5.66 6.90 2.70
CA SER A 6 6.22 8.14 2.16
C SER A 6 5.97 9.35 3.06
N SER A 7 4.74 9.49 3.52
CA SER A 7 4.28 10.56 4.39
C SER A 7 3.00 10.11 5.11
N THR A 8 2.67 10.73 6.23
CA THR A 8 1.41 10.50 6.94
C THR A 8 0.92 11.79 7.59
N LYS A 9 -0.38 12.09 7.54
CA LYS A 9 -0.95 13.22 8.29
C LYS A 9 -0.84 12.99 9.80
N PRO A 10 -0.62 14.04 10.61
CA PRO A 10 -0.65 13.90 12.07
C PRO A 10 -1.94 13.23 12.56
N GLY A 11 -1.80 12.21 13.41
CA GLY A 11 -2.93 11.44 13.93
C GLY A 11 -3.28 10.19 13.11
N HIS A 12 -2.75 10.05 11.90
CA HIS A 12 -2.77 8.79 11.15
C HIS A 12 -1.43 8.08 11.32
N ARG A 13 -1.42 6.75 11.36
CA ARG A 13 -0.22 5.92 11.55
C ARG A 13 -0.29 4.66 10.69
N LEU A 14 0.82 3.95 10.61
CA LEU A 14 0.86 2.60 10.02
C LEU A 14 -0.19 1.66 10.65
N ALA A 15 -0.51 1.84 11.94
CA ALA A 15 -1.55 1.07 12.60
C ALA A 15 -2.94 1.22 11.94
N ASP A 16 -3.26 2.40 11.39
CA ASP A 16 -4.53 2.63 10.70
C ASP A 16 -4.60 1.85 9.39
N LEU A 17 -3.49 1.79 8.66
CA LEU A 17 -3.35 1.00 7.42
C LEU A 17 -3.47 -0.52 7.64
N LEU A 18 -3.10 -0.98 8.84
CA LEU A 18 -3.13 -2.38 9.24
C LEU A 18 -4.36 -2.73 10.07
N SER A 19 -5.22 -1.75 10.33
CA SER A 19 -6.42 -1.90 11.14
C SER A 19 -7.43 -2.82 10.45
N SER A 20 -8.26 -3.48 11.25
CA SER A 20 -9.45 -4.18 10.76
C SER A 20 -10.69 -3.30 10.75
N ASN A 21 -10.59 -2.08 11.26
CA ASN A 21 -11.67 -1.09 11.23
C ASN A 21 -11.81 -0.50 9.81
N PRO A 22 -12.97 -0.62 9.15
CA PRO A 22 -13.18 -0.05 7.81
C PRO A 22 -13.09 1.48 7.75
N ASP A 23 -13.25 2.16 8.90
CA ASP A 23 -13.15 3.62 9.01
C ASP A 23 -11.70 4.09 9.22
N SER A 24 -10.76 3.17 9.45
CA SER A 24 -9.33 3.49 9.56
C SER A 24 -8.67 3.50 8.18
N TYR A 25 -7.77 4.45 7.96
CA TYR A 25 -7.01 4.56 6.72
C TYR A 25 -5.67 5.27 6.92
N TRP A 26 -4.70 4.90 6.08
CA TRP A 26 -3.52 5.71 5.86
C TRP A 26 -3.91 6.97 5.09
N HIS A 27 -3.64 8.14 5.68
CA HIS A 27 -3.79 9.43 5.02
C HIS A 27 -2.40 10.02 4.75
N THR A 28 -2.02 10.18 3.48
CA THR A 28 -0.73 10.79 3.08
C THR A 28 -0.74 12.30 3.33
N ASN A 29 0.43 12.94 3.34
CA ASN A 29 0.53 14.39 3.55
C ASN A 29 1.72 15.02 2.81
N ASP A 30 1.88 14.70 1.52
CA ASP A 30 2.98 15.25 0.71
C ASP A 30 2.59 15.33 -0.77
N SER A 31 3.53 15.63 -1.67
CA SER A 31 3.34 15.47 -3.11
C SER A 31 3.46 14.00 -3.54
N LEU A 32 2.74 13.64 -4.60
CA LEU A 32 2.92 12.38 -5.29
C LEU A 32 4.37 12.23 -5.79
N PRO A 33 4.90 11.00 -5.90
CA PRO A 33 4.22 9.74 -5.61
C PRO A 33 4.25 9.36 -4.13
N HIS A 34 3.15 8.79 -3.64
CA HIS A 34 3.09 8.19 -2.30
C HIS A 34 3.54 6.75 -2.36
N PHE A 35 4.15 6.21 -1.30
CA PHE A 35 4.59 4.83 -1.30
C PHE A 35 4.44 4.12 0.04
N PHE A 36 4.18 2.83 -0.05
CA PHE A 36 4.34 1.84 1.01
C PHE A 36 5.53 0.94 0.62
N HIS A 37 6.57 0.92 1.44
CA HIS A 37 7.80 0.17 1.20
C HIS A 37 8.02 -0.87 2.30
N VAL A 38 8.44 -2.07 1.93
CA VAL A 38 8.79 -3.14 2.88
C VAL A 38 10.17 -3.70 2.58
N GLU A 39 11.00 -3.78 3.62
CA GLU A 39 12.30 -4.44 3.61
C GLU A 39 12.24 -5.77 4.38
N PHE A 40 12.62 -6.85 3.71
CA PHE A 40 12.70 -8.19 4.28
C PHE A 40 14.15 -8.52 4.68
N PRO A 41 14.39 -9.02 5.90
CA PRO A 41 15.76 -9.31 6.37
C PRO A 41 16.38 -10.54 5.70
N VAL A 42 15.54 -11.37 5.08
CA VAL A 42 15.91 -12.57 4.32
C VAL A 42 15.07 -12.63 3.06
N LEU A 43 15.56 -13.33 2.05
CA LEU A 43 14.85 -13.53 0.80
C LEU A 43 13.47 -14.17 1.08
N THR A 44 12.39 -13.42 0.86
CA THR A 44 11.04 -13.78 1.27
C THR A 44 10.13 -13.93 0.05
N TYR A 45 9.42 -15.05 -0.04
CA TYR A 45 8.44 -15.28 -1.11
C TYR A 45 7.14 -14.52 -0.84
N ILE A 46 6.75 -13.66 -1.78
CA ILE A 46 5.48 -12.93 -1.76
C ILE A 46 4.61 -13.45 -2.91
N GLN A 47 3.43 -13.97 -2.59
CA GLN A 47 2.43 -14.40 -3.56
C GLN A 47 1.67 -13.19 -4.12
N LYS A 48 1.12 -12.34 -3.24
CA LYS A 48 0.32 -11.17 -3.62
C LYS A 48 0.33 -10.11 -2.53
N LEU A 49 0.04 -8.87 -2.93
CA LEU A 49 -0.28 -7.74 -2.08
C LEU A 49 -1.75 -7.37 -2.34
N THR A 50 -2.52 -7.10 -1.30
CA THR A 50 -3.88 -6.57 -1.44
C THR A 50 -3.99 -5.22 -0.74
N ILE A 51 -4.76 -4.31 -1.32
CA ILE A 51 -5.17 -3.05 -0.68
C ILE A 51 -6.69 -2.95 -0.68
N ASP A 52 -7.24 -2.31 0.34
CA ASP A 52 -8.66 -2.00 0.41
C ASP A 52 -8.86 -0.49 0.13
N LEU A 53 -9.74 -0.18 -0.83
CA LEU A 53 -10.06 1.17 -1.30
C LEU A 53 -11.58 1.38 -1.32
N SER A 54 -12.04 2.63 -1.20
CA SER A 54 -13.45 2.98 -1.42
C SER A 54 -13.57 4.35 -2.08
N TYR A 55 -13.86 4.36 -3.37
CA TYR A 55 -14.15 5.59 -4.12
C TYR A 55 -15.33 6.36 -3.56
N ASP A 56 -16.42 5.69 -3.20
CA ASP A 56 -17.63 6.31 -2.65
C ASP A 56 -17.34 7.07 -1.34
N SER A 57 -16.39 6.57 -0.55
CA SER A 57 -16.02 7.18 0.74
C SER A 57 -14.88 8.21 0.63
N ASP A 58 -13.98 8.04 -0.35
CA ASP A 58 -12.71 8.77 -0.42
C ASP A 58 -12.63 9.77 -1.59
N ASP A 59 -13.50 9.67 -2.59
CA ASP A 59 -13.59 10.61 -3.71
C ASP A 59 -12.20 10.89 -4.34
N SER A 60 -11.74 12.15 -4.36
CA SER A 60 -10.41 12.54 -4.85
C SER A 60 -9.21 11.92 -4.09
N TYR A 61 -9.39 11.41 -2.87
CA TYR A 61 -8.32 10.72 -2.13
C TYR A 61 -8.11 9.27 -2.61
N THR A 62 -8.93 8.79 -3.55
CA THR A 62 -8.88 7.41 -4.02
C THR A 62 -7.74 7.20 -5.03
N PRO A 63 -6.79 6.28 -4.79
CA PRO A 63 -5.74 5.95 -5.75
C PRO A 63 -6.28 5.55 -7.13
N GLU A 64 -5.76 6.18 -8.19
CA GLU A 64 -6.11 5.90 -9.59
C GLU A 64 -4.99 5.11 -10.28
N HIS A 65 -3.73 5.50 -10.09
CA HIS A 65 -2.59 4.84 -10.72
C HIS A 65 -1.66 4.26 -9.67
N ILE A 66 -1.50 2.92 -9.66
CA ILE A 66 -0.63 2.22 -8.73
C ILE A 66 0.41 1.41 -9.48
N SER A 67 1.66 1.49 -9.03
CA SER A 67 2.78 0.69 -9.52
C SER A 67 3.34 -0.20 -8.41
N ILE A 68 3.76 -1.41 -8.77
CA ILE A 68 4.47 -2.32 -7.88
C ILE A 68 5.92 -2.45 -8.35
N PHE A 69 6.87 -2.33 -7.42
CA PHE A 69 8.29 -2.59 -7.65
C PHE A 69 8.75 -3.75 -6.78
N VAL A 70 9.60 -4.60 -7.34
CA VAL A 70 10.24 -5.73 -6.66
C VAL A 70 11.74 -5.56 -6.79
N ASP A 71 12.45 -5.47 -5.67
CA ASP A 71 13.90 -5.21 -5.65
C ASP A 71 14.27 -3.99 -6.52
N GLN A 72 13.53 -2.90 -6.33
CA GLN A 72 13.65 -1.61 -7.03
C GLN A 72 13.38 -1.67 -8.55
N LYS A 73 12.95 -2.82 -9.08
CA LYS A 73 12.59 -2.99 -10.49
C LYS A 73 11.09 -2.91 -10.66
N HIS A 74 10.65 -2.09 -11.61
CA HIS A 74 9.25 -2.00 -11.98
C HIS A 74 8.73 -3.38 -12.39
N GLN A 75 7.62 -3.81 -11.77
CA GLN A 75 7.01 -5.10 -12.02
C GLN A 75 5.68 -4.97 -12.77
N GLN A 76 4.83 -4.04 -12.34
CA GLN A 76 3.53 -3.79 -12.95
C GLN A 76 3.02 -2.40 -12.59
N SER A 77 2.13 -1.87 -13.43
CA SER A 77 1.31 -0.70 -13.13
C SER A 77 -0.13 -1.00 -13.49
N ARG A 78 -1.09 -0.52 -12.70
CA ARG A 78 -2.51 -0.63 -12.98
C ARG A 78 -3.20 0.71 -12.78
N LYS A 79 -4.02 1.08 -13.77
CA LYS A 79 -5.03 2.12 -13.63
C LYS A 79 -6.30 1.50 -13.04
N LEU A 80 -6.81 2.09 -11.96
CA LEU A 80 -8.07 1.76 -11.31
C LEU A 80 -9.15 2.72 -11.81
N PHE A 81 -10.40 2.26 -11.82
CA PHE A 81 -11.56 3.04 -12.22
C PHE A 81 -12.58 2.94 -11.11
N GLU A 82 -12.65 3.98 -10.27
CA GLU A 82 -13.58 4.07 -9.14
C GLU A 82 -13.60 2.78 -8.28
N PRO A 83 -12.44 2.36 -7.74
CA PRO A 83 -12.31 1.05 -7.10
C PRO A 83 -13.09 0.98 -5.78
N GLU A 84 -13.82 -0.13 -5.60
CA GLU A 84 -14.48 -0.49 -4.34
C GLU A 84 -13.98 -1.83 -3.81
N GLY A 85 -13.65 -1.86 -2.52
CA GLY A 85 -13.21 -3.06 -1.80
C GLY A 85 -11.77 -3.48 -2.12
N THR A 86 -11.53 -4.80 -2.05
CA THR A 86 -10.17 -5.34 -2.12
C THR A 86 -9.63 -5.39 -3.55
N THR A 87 -8.54 -4.66 -3.74
CA THR A 87 -7.75 -4.62 -4.96
C THR A 87 -6.50 -5.51 -4.82
N VAL A 88 -6.33 -6.50 -5.70
CA VAL A 88 -5.25 -7.50 -5.63
C VAL A 88 -4.13 -7.20 -6.63
N PHE A 89 -2.87 -7.30 -6.20
CA PHE A 89 -1.66 -7.25 -7.03
C PHE A 89 -0.86 -8.54 -6.89
N GLU A 90 -0.78 -9.35 -7.95
CA GLU A 90 0.02 -10.58 -7.93
C GLU A 90 1.52 -10.26 -7.99
N VAL A 91 2.32 -10.89 -7.13
CA VAL A 91 3.78 -10.70 -7.10
C VAL A 91 4.48 -12.00 -7.51
N LYS A 92 4.16 -13.12 -6.84
CA LYS A 92 4.69 -14.49 -7.08
C LYS A 92 6.22 -14.54 -7.22
N LYS A 93 6.95 -13.83 -6.36
CA LYS A 93 8.42 -13.73 -6.40
C LYS A 93 9.03 -13.77 -5.00
N SER A 94 10.23 -14.31 -4.92
CA SER A 94 11.11 -14.13 -3.77
C SER A 94 11.88 -12.83 -3.91
N LEU A 95 11.86 -11.99 -2.88
CA LEU A 95 12.39 -10.63 -2.93
C LEU A 95 12.99 -10.19 -1.59
N PHE A 96 13.78 -9.11 -1.61
CA PHE A 96 14.25 -8.41 -0.42
C PHE A 96 13.47 -7.12 -0.17
N THR A 97 12.94 -6.48 -1.22
CA THR A 97 12.14 -5.27 -1.10
C THR A 97 10.91 -5.28 -2.00
N LEU A 98 9.83 -4.69 -1.50
CA LEU A 98 8.56 -4.52 -2.21
C LEU A 98 8.05 -3.10 -2.02
N ASP A 99 7.72 -2.43 -3.11
CA ASP A 99 7.08 -1.12 -3.10
C ASP A 99 5.70 -1.18 -3.74
N LEU A 100 4.72 -0.59 -3.06
CA LEU A 100 3.50 -0.10 -3.69
C LEU A 100 3.62 1.41 -3.82
N VAL A 101 3.49 1.94 -5.03
CA VAL A 101 3.66 3.36 -5.34
C VAL A 101 2.39 3.91 -5.97
N ILE A 102 1.76 4.87 -5.31
CA ILE A 102 0.61 5.61 -5.81
C ILE A 102 1.12 6.81 -6.62
N ARG A 103 0.80 6.83 -7.91
CA ARG A 103 1.30 7.80 -8.90
C ARG A 103 0.29 8.90 -9.20
N ALA A 104 -0.99 8.63 -9.01
CA ALA A 104 -2.10 9.57 -9.19
C ALA A 104 -3.30 9.11 -8.38
N ASN A 105 -4.13 10.06 -7.96
CA ASN A 105 -5.46 9.82 -7.41
C ASN A 105 -6.54 10.26 -8.40
N HIS A 106 -7.77 9.84 -8.15
CA HIS A 106 -8.93 10.30 -8.91
C HIS A 106 -9.10 11.81 -8.74
N GLN A 107 -9.70 12.44 -9.77
CA GLN A 107 -10.01 13.88 -9.75
C GLN A 107 -8.80 14.78 -9.41
N GLU A 108 -7.59 14.34 -9.78
CA GLU A 108 -6.34 15.05 -9.51
C GLU A 108 -6.05 15.30 -8.01
N GLY A 109 -6.60 14.46 -7.13
CA GLY A 109 -6.38 14.56 -5.69
C GLY A 109 -4.90 14.43 -5.30
N ARG A 110 -4.48 15.26 -4.34
CA ARG A 110 -3.08 15.35 -3.91
C ARG A 110 -2.68 14.22 -2.94
N ASP A 111 -3.50 13.99 -1.93
CA ASP A 111 -3.26 12.98 -0.90
C ASP A 111 -4.07 11.71 -1.21
N SER A 112 -3.66 10.59 -0.62
CA SER A 112 -4.30 9.29 -0.80
C SER A 112 -4.85 8.74 0.51
N HIS A 113 -5.99 8.04 0.41
CA HIS A 113 -6.51 7.15 1.44
C HIS A 113 -6.32 5.69 1.02
N VAL A 114 -5.74 4.88 1.91
CA VAL A 114 -5.69 3.42 1.77
C VAL A 114 -6.20 2.80 3.07
N ARG A 115 -7.31 2.08 2.99
CA ARG A 115 -8.07 1.58 4.15
C ARG A 115 -7.56 0.26 4.71
N GLY A 116 -6.73 -0.44 3.94
CA GLY A 116 -6.14 -1.70 4.36
C GLY A 116 -5.00 -2.10 3.45
N ILE A 117 -4.00 -2.78 3.99
CA ILE A 117 -2.99 -3.49 3.19
C ILE A 117 -2.64 -4.84 3.81
N LYS A 118 -2.48 -5.85 2.97
CA LYS A 118 -2.04 -7.19 3.40
C LYS A 118 -1.03 -7.76 2.42
N LEU A 119 0.02 -8.39 2.94
CA LEU A 119 0.95 -9.21 2.18
C LEU A 119 0.64 -10.69 2.41
N TYR A 120 0.66 -11.46 1.34
CA TYR A 120 0.44 -12.90 1.40
C TYR A 120 1.69 -13.60 0.91
N GLY A 121 2.21 -14.50 1.74
CA GLY A 121 3.29 -15.42 1.39
C GLY A 121 2.75 -16.70 0.76
N GLN A 122 3.50 -17.79 0.92
CA GLN A 122 3.11 -19.12 0.43
C GLN A 122 1.76 -19.58 1.04
N ASP A 123 0.99 -20.33 0.27
CA ASP A 123 -0.32 -20.89 0.65
C ASP A 123 -1.34 -19.85 1.13
N ASN A 124 -1.31 -18.63 0.57
CA ASN A 124 -2.14 -17.50 1.00
C ASN A 124 -2.04 -17.17 2.50
N LYS A 125 -0.94 -17.50 3.18
CA LYS A 125 -0.72 -17.07 4.57
C LYS A 125 -0.40 -15.58 4.60
N VAL A 126 -1.12 -14.84 5.45
CA VAL A 126 -0.83 -13.42 5.67
C VAL A 126 0.52 -13.30 6.38
N ILE A 127 1.40 -12.46 5.83
CA ILE A 127 2.67 -12.10 6.46
C ILE A 127 2.37 -10.95 7.44
N PRO A 128 2.60 -11.13 8.75
CA PRO A 128 2.33 -10.09 9.74
C PRO A 128 3.22 -8.87 9.49
N LEU A 129 2.61 -7.75 9.14
CA LEU A 129 3.27 -6.45 9.11
C LEU A 129 3.21 -5.88 10.53
N GLU A 130 4.34 -5.79 11.20
CA GLU A 130 4.41 -5.19 12.54
C GLU A 130 4.68 -3.69 12.44
N ALA A 131 4.06 -2.92 13.32
CA ALA A 131 4.30 -1.49 13.46
C ALA A 131 5.64 -1.24 14.16
N SER A 132 6.76 -1.53 13.48
CA SER A 132 8.07 -0.99 13.84
C SER A 132 8.31 0.26 12.99
N SER A 133 7.57 1.33 13.28
CA SER A 133 7.66 2.57 12.51
C SER A 133 8.94 3.32 12.86
N TYR A 134 9.88 3.38 11.91
CA TYR A 134 10.72 4.56 11.75
C TYR A 134 9.91 5.54 10.89
N GLU A 135 9.26 6.49 11.56
CA GLU A 135 8.76 7.71 10.91
C GLU A 135 10.00 8.59 10.68
N LYS A 136 10.23 9.02 9.43
CA LYS A 136 11.31 9.98 9.12
C LYS A 136 10.91 11.37 9.54
#